data_AF-A0AAD6E3N6-F1
#
_entry.id   AF-A0AAD6E3N6-F1
#
_cell.length_a   1.000
_cell.length_b   1.000
_cell.length_c   1.000
_cell.angle_alpha   90.00
_cell.angle_beta   90.00
_cell.angle_gamma   90.00
#
_symmetry.space_group_name_H-M   'P 1'
#
loop_
_entity.id
_entity.type
_entity.pdbx_description
1 polymer ?
#
loop_
_entity_poly.entity_id
_entity_poly.type
_entity_poly.pdbx_seq_one_letter_code
_entity_poly.pdbx_strand_id
1 'polypeptide(L)'
;MSDSRWPWHFITLSEEEKLRRRELLDIRGSYAQWSVIIVISLIRVYQAWVKANSTNDPRSSRTRRGPMSWWDRPVVTGWIESRRHYLVCGLWLLWLTGLSMWQSGDVITPLLSGHAILYLLFFVQSEHPEYGTLLLKRIRDFDVQCGLLAISTAILLLLFARPRASQARPVAGSMQERRRSFYYGHLFLVIVLCASAYAHVAQAQKFMLQAGGASLLNGACSFAMVRWGGRK
;
A
#
# COMPACT_ATOMS: atom_id res chain seq x y z
N MET A 1 33.89 -10.12 35.41
CA MET A 1 33.01 -9.11 34.79
C MET A 1 32.80 -9.54 33.36
N SER A 2 31.63 -10.10 33.06
CA SER A 2 31.30 -10.74 31.78
C SER A 2 30.75 -9.71 30.79
N ASP A 3 31.43 -9.54 29.65
CA ASP A 3 31.02 -8.73 28.51
C ASP A 3 29.65 -9.18 27.99
N SER A 4 28.63 -8.34 28.16
CA SER A 4 27.36 -8.44 27.45
C SER A 4 27.55 -7.96 26.01
N ARG A 5 27.93 -8.86 25.09
CA ARG A 5 27.95 -8.59 23.65
C ARG A 5 26.52 -8.52 23.11
N TRP A 6 25.87 -7.36 23.26
CA TRP A 6 24.65 -7.05 22.53
C TRP A 6 25.04 -6.54 21.13
N PRO A 7 24.67 -7.23 20.03
CA PRO A 7 25.16 -6.90 18.68
C PRO A 7 24.58 -5.59 18.12
N TRP A 8 23.54 -5.05 18.76
CA TRP A 8 22.87 -3.82 18.34
C TRP A 8 23.34 -2.64 19.19
N HIS A 9 24.15 -1.77 18.59
CA HIS A 9 24.51 -0.48 19.18
C HIS A 9 23.84 0.63 18.36
N PHE A 10 23.34 1.66 19.05
CA PHE A 10 22.81 2.84 18.38
C PHE A 10 23.96 3.58 17.69
N ILE A 11 23.93 3.61 16.36
CA ILE A 11 24.91 4.37 15.57
C ILE A 11 24.56 5.84 15.70
N THR A 12 25.41 6.61 16.37
CA THR A 12 25.33 8.07 16.40
C THR A 12 25.84 8.62 15.07
N LEU A 13 24.91 8.92 14.17
CA LEU A 13 25.24 9.55 12.88
C LEU A 13 25.60 11.02 13.10
N SER A 14 26.62 11.50 12.39
CA SER A 14 26.95 12.93 12.32
C SER A 14 25.80 13.73 11.68
N GLU A 15 25.70 15.02 11.97
CA GLU A 15 24.67 15.87 11.36
C GLU A 15 24.80 15.94 9.83
N GLU A 16 26.03 15.87 9.29
CA GLU A 16 26.28 15.80 7.85
C GLU A 16 25.73 14.50 7.22
N GLU A 17 25.92 13.35 7.87
CA GLU A 17 25.36 12.09 7.38
C GLU A 17 23.84 12.06 7.46
N LYS A 18 23.25 12.69 8.48
CA LYS A 18 21.80 12.86 8.55
C LYS A 18 21.28 13.74 7.41
N LEU A 19 21.98 14.82 7.07
CA LEU A 19 21.64 15.71 5.95
C LEU A 19 21.77 15.01 4.60
N ARG A 20 22.90 14.33 4.36
CA ARG A 20 23.12 13.56 3.13
C ARG A 20 22.08 12.46 2.92
N ARG A 21 21.67 11.78 4.00
CA ARG A 21 20.59 10.78 3.94
C ARG A 21 19.24 11.40 3.61
N ARG A 22 18.95 12.62 4.08
CA ARG A 22 17.71 13.37 3.72
C ARG A 22 17.72 13.79 2.25
N GLU A 23 18.83 14.33 1.78
CA GLU A 23 18.96 14.75 0.37
C GLU A 23 18.81 13.58 -0.61
N LEU A 24 19.39 12.42 -0.26
CA LEU A 24 19.18 11.18 -1.01
C LEU A 24 17.70 10.73 -0.99
N LEU A 25 16.99 10.92 0.12
CA LEU A 25 15.56 10.60 0.20
C LEU A 25 14.71 11.56 -0.66
N ASP A 26 15.04 12.84 -0.73
CA ASP A 26 14.31 13.85 -1.52
C ASP A 26 14.49 13.64 -3.03
N ILE A 27 15.71 13.35 -3.48
CA ILE A 27 15.99 12.99 -4.88
C ILE A 27 15.22 11.73 -5.29
N ARG A 28 15.13 10.74 -4.39
CA ARG A 28 14.40 9.48 -4.65
C ARG A 28 12.88 9.67 -4.68
N GLY A 29 12.35 10.52 -3.80
CA GLY A 29 10.94 10.95 -3.84
C GLY A 29 10.60 11.63 -5.16
N SER A 30 11.52 12.46 -5.65
CA SER A 30 11.39 13.12 -6.95
C SER A 30 11.36 12.10 -8.10
N TYR A 31 12.25 11.10 -8.13
CA TYR A 31 12.20 10.05 -9.16
C TYR A 31 10.89 9.26 -9.17
N ALA A 32 10.33 8.94 -7.99
CA ALA A 32 9.05 8.26 -7.90
C ALA A 32 7.91 9.10 -8.51
N GLN A 33 7.84 10.40 -8.18
CA GLN A 33 6.84 11.31 -8.74
C GLN A 33 6.99 11.48 -10.25
N TRP A 34 8.22 11.71 -10.74
CA TRP A 34 8.50 11.85 -12.16
C TRP A 34 8.22 10.57 -12.94
N SER A 35 8.47 9.39 -12.37
CA SER A 35 8.19 8.12 -13.04
C SER A 35 6.70 7.90 -13.33
N VAL A 36 5.81 8.28 -12.40
CA VAL A 36 4.36 8.22 -12.60
C VAL A 36 3.92 9.15 -13.73
N ILE A 37 4.45 10.38 -13.74
CA ILE A 37 4.15 11.37 -14.78
C ILE A 37 4.65 10.88 -16.14
N ILE A 38 5.86 10.31 -16.19
CA ILE A 38 6.45 9.77 -17.42
C ILE A 38 5.60 8.63 -17.96
N VAL A 39 5.21 7.66 -17.13
CA VAL A 39 4.37 6.54 -17.60
C VAL A 39 3.00 7.02 -18.06
N ILE A 40 2.33 7.90 -17.31
CA ILE A 40 1.05 8.47 -17.74
C ILE A 40 1.22 9.20 -19.07
N SER A 41 2.27 9.99 -19.23
CA SER A 41 2.56 10.71 -20.47
C SER A 41 2.82 9.75 -21.63
N LEU A 42 3.61 8.69 -21.42
CA LEU A 42 3.87 7.66 -22.44
C LEU A 42 2.59 6.92 -22.85
N ILE A 43 1.73 6.58 -21.89
CA ILE A 43 0.42 5.95 -22.16
C ILE A 43 -0.47 6.91 -22.98
N ARG A 44 -0.54 8.18 -22.59
CA ARG A 44 -1.35 9.18 -23.29
C ARG A 44 -0.84 9.46 -24.71
N VAL A 45 0.48 9.57 -24.89
CA VAL A 45 1.13 9.73 -26.20
C VAL A 45 0.88 8.50 -27.07
N TYR A 46 1.05 7.29 -26.52
CA TYR A 46 0.77 6.06 -27.24
C TYR A 46 -0.70 5.97 -27.67
N GLN A 47 -1.64 6.28 -26.79
CA GLN A 47 -3.08 6.32 -27.11
C GLN A 47 -3.41 7.36 -28.18
N ALA A 48 -2.82 8.56 -28.09
CA ALA A 48 -3.00 9.62 -29.08
C ALA A 48 -2.43 9.21 -30.45
N TRP A 49 -1.24 8.58 -30.47
CA TRP A 49 -0.60 8.08 -31.68
C TRP A 49 -1.41 6.97 -32.34
N VAL A 50 -1.87 5.96 -31.58
CA VAL A 50 -2.74 4.89 -32.10
C VAL A 50 -4.04 5.46 -32.67
N LYS A 51 -4.64 6.45 -32.00
CA LYS A 51 -5.86 7.11 -32.47
C LYS A 51 -5.62 7.89 -33.78
N ALA A 52 -4.55 8.68 -33.85
CA ALA A 52 -4.18 9.46 -35.04
C ALA A 52 -3.86 8.55 -36.24
N ASN A 53 -3.20 7.41 -36.00
CA ASN A 53 -2.86 6.47 -37.05
C ASN A 53 -4.07 5.63 -37.52
N SER A 54 -5.10 5.48 -36.68
CA SER A 54 -6.36 4.81 -37.03
C SER A 54 -7.31 5.70 -37.85
N THR A 55 -7.23 7.02 -37.70
CA THR A 55 -8.06 7.99 -38.45
C THR A 55 -7.61 8.21 -39.89
N ASN A 56 -6.40 7.81 -40.26
CA ASN A 56 -5.87 7.94 -41.62
C ASN A 56 -6.20 6.73 -42.53
N ASP A 57 -6.93 5.74 -42.03
CA ASP A 57 -7.29 4.56 -42.82
C ASP A 57 -8.76 4.61 -43.28
N PRO A 58 -9.04 5.01 -44.54
CA PRO A 58 -10.40 5.14 -45.06
C PRO A 58 -11.12 3.79 -45.26
N ARG A 59 -10.50 2.65 -44.92
CA ARG A 59 -11.10 1.30 -45.05
C ARG A 59 -11.72 0.72 -43.78
N SER A 60 -11.73 1.43 -42.66
CA SER A 60 -12.07 0.83 -41.35
C SER A 60 -13.54 0.50 -41.10
N SER A 61 -14.47 0.87 -41.98
CA SER A 61 -15.91 0.61 -41.76
C SER A 61 -16.40 -0.78 -42.19
N ARG A 62 -15.58 -1.63 -42.85
CA ARG A 62 -16.11 -2.87 -43.46
C ARG A 62 -15.42 -4.20 -43.16
N THR A 63 -14.31 -4.24 -42.42
CA THR A 63 -13.61 -5.52 -42.15
C THR A 63 -12.94 -5.54 -40.78
N ARG A 64 -13.69 -5.92 -39.74
CA ARG A 64 -13.12 -6.16 -38.40
C ARG A 64 -13.35 -7.59 -37.93
N ARG A 65 -12.92 -8.56 -38.74
CA ARG A 65 -12.64 -9.94 -38.32
C ARG A 65 -11.33 -10.40 -38.96
N GLY A 66 -10.26 -9.64 -38.72
CA GLY A 66 -8.90 -10.18 -38.84
C GLY A 66 -8.58 -11.06 -37.63
N PRO A 67 -7.69 -12.06 -37.77
CA PRO A 67 -7.30 -12.91 -36.65
C PRO A 67 -6.70 -12.03 -35.54
N MET A 68 -7.39 -11.93 -34.40
CA MET A 68 -6.92 -11.18 -33.24
C MET A 68 -5.53 -11.69 -32.84
N SER A 69 -4.59 -10.76 -32.65
CA SER A 69 -3.25 -11.08 -32.18
C SER A 69 -3.37 -11.86 -30.87
N TRP A 70 -2.50 -12.84 -30.66
CA TRP A 70 -2.52 -13.68 -29.46
C TRP A 70 -2.51 -12.84 -28.17
N TRP A 71 -1.88 -11.66 -28.19
CA TRP A 71 -1.82 -10.69 -27.10
C TRP A 71 -3.12 -9.95 -26.81
N ASP A 72 -3.97 -9.81 -27.83
CA ASP A 72 -5.28 -9.14 -27.75
C ASP A 72 -6.41 -10.11 -27.40
N ARG A 73 -6.11 -11.42 -27.33
CA ARG A 73 -7.09 -12.42 -26.93
C ARG A 73 -7.23 -12.45 -25.41
N PRO A 74 -8.45 -12.71 -24.92
CA PRO A 74 -8.65 -12.95 -23.51
C PRO A 74 -7.90 -14.23 -23.08
N VAL A 75 -7.52 -14.28 -21.81
CA VAL A 75 -6.84 -15.46 -21.24
C VAL A 75 -7.76 -16.66 -21.30
N VAL A 76 -9.05 -16.45 -21.01
CA VAL A 76 -10.13 -17.43 -21.05
C VAL A 76 -11.22 -16.94 -21.99
N THR A 77 -11.76 -17.83 -22.82
CA THR A 77 -12.89 -17.55 -23.71
C THR A 77 -14.09 -17.05 -22.89
N GLY A 78 -14.52 -15.81 -23.11
CA GLY A 78 -15.60 -15.15 -22.35
C GLY A 78 -15.15 -13.94 -21.50
N TRP A 79 -13.84 -13.78 -21.25
CA TRP A 79 -13.34 -12.64 -20.50
C TRP A 79 -13.21 -11.38 -21.36
N ILE A 80 -13.49 -10.22 -20.77
CA ILE A 80 -13.44 -8.91 -21.45
C ILE A 80 -11.99 -8.38 -21.55
N GLU A 81 -11.08 -8.86 -20.70
CA GLU A 81 -9.71 -8.33 -20.58
C GLU A 81 -8.68 -9.17 -21.35
N SER A 82 -7.79 -8.49 -22.10
CA SER A 82 -6.75 -9.14 -22.91
C SER A 82 -5.47 -9.45 -22.12
N ARG A 83 -4.70 -10.44 -22.60
CA ARG A 83 -3.42 -10.90 -22.00
C ARG A 83 -2.43 -9.76 -21.75
N ARG A 84 -2.38 -8.76 -22.64
CA ARG A 84 -1.55 -7.57 -22.47
C ARG A 84 -1.91 -6.75 -21.23
N HIS A 85 -3.19 -6.66 -20.84
CA HIS A 85 -3.61 -5.92 -19.66
C HIS A 85 -3.09 -6.60 -18.38
N TYR A 86 -3.17 -7.92 -18.29
CA TYR A 86 -2.60 -8.68 -17.16
C TYR A 86 -1.09 -8.58 -17.09
N LEU A 87 -0.39 -8.59 -18.22
CA LEU A 87 1.06 -8.50 -18.24
C LEU A 87 1.52 -7.10 -17.80
N VAL A 88 0.85 -6.04 -18.27
CA VAL A 88 1.11 -4.67 -17.83
C VAL A 88 0.75 -4.48 -16.36
N CYS A 89 -0.41 -4.95 -15.91
CA CYS A 89 -0.78 -4.91 -14.48
C CYS A 89 0.18 -5.71 -13.61
N GLY A 90 0.56 -6.92 -14.04
CA GLY A 90 1.47 -7.79 -13.32
C GLY A 90 2.87 -7.20 -13.19
N LEU A 91 3.44 -6.67 -14.29
CA LEU A 91 4.73 -5.97 -14.28
C LEU A 91 4.66 -4.71 -13.41
N TRP A 92 3.56 -3.97 -13.47
CA TRP A 92 3.33 -2.81 -12.61
C TRP A 92 3.24 -3.19 -11.14
N LEU A 93 2.52 -4.26 -10.81
CA LEU A 93 2.40 -4.79 -9.45
C LEU A 93 3.76 -5.27 -8.93
N LEU A 94 4.53 -5.96 -9.76
CA LEU A 94 5.88 -6.44 -9.44
C LEU A 94 6.83 -5.26 -9.20
N TRP A 95 6.71 -4.20 -10.00
CA TRP A 95 7.46 -2.96 -9.85
C TRP A 95 7.09 -2.21 -8.57
N LEU A 96 5.81 -2.03 -8.27
CA LEU A 96 5.34 -1.41 -7.01
C LEU A 96 5.76 -2.23 -5.79
N THR A 97 5.69 -3.56 -5.89
CA THR A 97 6.16 -4.48 -4.85
C THR A 97 7.67 -4.35 -4.66
N GLY A 98 8.43 -4.32 -5.76
CA GLY A 98 9.88 -4.08 -5.76
C GLY A 98 10.22 -2.74 -5.10
N LEU A 99 9.55 -1.65 -5.48
CA LEU A 99 9.74 -0.33 -4.87
C LEU A 99 9.37 -0.29 -3.39
N SER A 100 8.33 -1.04 -2.98
CA SER A 100 7.93 -1.13 -1.57
C SER A 100 8.93 -1.92 -0.73
N MET A 101 9.49 -3.01 -1.28
CA MET A 101 10.51 -3.85 -0.64
C MET A 101 11.89 -3.19 -0.63
N TRP A 102 12.21 -2.35 -1.63
CA TRP A 102 13.55 -1.81 -1.84
C TRP A 102 14.02 -0.80 -0.78
N GLN A 103 13.13 -0.27 0.08
CA GLN A 103 13.62 0.63 1.15
C GLN A 103 12.79 0.76 2.43
N SER A 104 11.57 0.21 2.53
CA SER A 104 10.75 0.38 3.73
C SER A 104 11.08 -0.61 4.85
N GLY A 105 11.73 -1.74 4.51
CA GLY A 105 11.73 -2.95 5.35
C GLY A 105 10.32 -3.54 5.57
N ASP A 106 9.29 -2.85 5.09
CA ASP A 106 7.89 -3.14 5.33
C ASP A 106 7.31 -3.88 4.12
N VAL A 107 7.38 -5.21 4.23
CA VAL A 107 6.82 -6.16 3.26
C VAL A 107 5.32 -6.32 3.41
N ILE A 108 4.75 -5.86 4.53
CA ILE A 108 3.36 -6.17 4.89
C ILE A 108 2.40 -5.33 4.06
N THR A 109 2.58 -4.01 3.99
CA THR A 109 1.68 -3.14 3.24
C THR A 109 1.56 -3.47 1.73
N PRO A 110 2.66 -3.71 0.98
CA PRO A 110 2.54 -4.13 -0.42
C PRO A 110 1.90 -5.51 -0.57
N LEU A 111 2.16 -6.45 0.34
CA LEU A 111 1.56 -7.78 0.33
C LEU A 111 0.04 -7.71 0.58
N LEU A 112 -0.39 -6.90 1.55
CA LEU A 112 -1.81 -6.63 1.79
C LEU A 112 -2.48 -5.93 0.61
N SER A 113 -1.77 -4.98 -0.02
CA SER A 113 -2.29 -4.27 -1.21
C SER A 113 -2.45 -5.21 -2.40
N GLY A 114 -1.43 -6.03 -2.67
CA GLY A 114 -1.46 -7.05 -3.72
C GLY A 114 -2.56 -8.07 -3.48
N HIS A 115 -2.69 -8.55 -2.24
CA HIS A 115 -3.79 -9.43 -1.82
C HIS A 115 -5.16 -8.80 -2.14
N ALA A 116 -5.41 -7.57 -1.69
CA ALA A 116 -6.68 -6.88 -1.95
C ALA A 116 -6.96 -6.72 -3.45
N ILE A 117 -5.95 -6.33 -4.25
CA ILE A 117 -6.09 -6.16 -5.70
C ILE A 117 -6.44 -7.48 -6.38
N LEU A 118 -5.73 -8.57 -6.06
CA LEU A 118 -5.98 -9.89 -6.66
C LEU A 118 -7.40 -10.38 -6.37
N TYR A 119 -7.88 -10.23 -5.13
CA TYR A 119 -9.25 -10.62 -4.76
C TYR A 119 -10.31 -9.72 -5.42
N LEU A 120 -10.09 -8.41 -5.49
CA LEU A 120 -11.02 -7.50 -6.15
C LEU A 120 -11.11 -7.80 -7.66
N LEU A 121 -9.98 -8.05 -8.32
CA LEU A 121 -9.96 -8.46 -9.73
C LEU A 121 -10.71 -9.77 -9.95
N PHE A 122 -10.46 -10.77 -9.10
CA PHE A 122 -11.20 -12.04 -9.13
C PHE A 122 -12.71 -11.84 -8.95
N PHE A 123 -13.14 -10.97 -8.03
CA PHE A 123 -14.55 -10.67 -7.79
C PHE A 123 -15.21 -9.92 -8.96
N VAL A 124 -14.48 -9.02 -9.62
CA VAL A 124 -14.99 -8.31 -10.81
C VAL A 124 -15.19 -9.27 -11.98
N GLN A 125 -14.28 -10.23 -12.15
CA GLN A 125 -14.28 -11.17 -13.27
C GLN A 125 -15.23 -12.36 -13.07
N SER A 126 -15.61 -12.65 -11.83
CA SER A 126 -16.51 -13.76 -11.53
C SER A 126 -17.97 -13.32 -11.65
N GLU A 127 -18.75 -14.05 -12.44
CA GLU A 127 -20.19 -13.82 -12.58
C GLU A 127 -20.95 -14.28 -11.32
N HIS A 128 -22.08 -13.62 -11.03
CA HIS A 128 -22.99 -14.02 -9.96
C HIS A 128 -24.43 -14.01 -10.47
N PRO A 129 -25.21 -15.09 -10.26
CA PRO A 129 -26.54 -15.26 -10.87
C PRO A 129 -27.52 -14.13 -10.53
N GLU A 130 -27.47 -13.59 -9.31
CA GLU A 130 -28.40 -12.55 -8.85
C GLU A 130 -27.86 -11.11 -8.93
N TYR A 131 -26.53 -10.93 -8.96
CA TYR A 131 -25.89 -9.62 -8.78
C TYR A 131 -25.06 -9.18 -9.99
N GLY A 132 -25.05 -9.98 -11.07
CA GLY A 132 -24.21 -9.77 -12.24
C GLY A 132 -22.76 -10.18 -11.98
N THR A 133 -22.08 -9.52 -11.03
CA THR A 133 -20.72 -9.86 -10.61
C THR A 133 -20.63 -10.26 -9.15
N LEU A 134 -19.65 -11.09 -8.85
CA LEU A 134 -19.34 -11.51 -7.49
C LEU A 134 -18.90 -10.32 -6.63
N LEU A 135 -18.30 -9.28 -7.21
CA LEU A 135 -17.95 -8.04 -6.51
C LEU A 135 -19.19 -7.37 -5.90
N LEU A 136 -20.26 -7.20 -6.69
CA LEU A 136 -21.48 -6.52 -6.23
C LEU A 136 -22.17 -7.24 -5.07
N LYS A 137 -22.00 -8.57 -4.99
CA LYS A 137 -22.39 -9.36 -3.83
C LYS A 137 -21.41 -9.16 -2.68
N ARG A 138 -20.13 -9.46 -2.90
CA ARG A 138 -19.09 -9.54 -1.87
C ARG A 138 -18.79 -8.20 -1.21
N ILE A 139 -18.97 -7.06 -1.89
CA ILE A 139 -18.79 -5.73 -1.30
C ILE A 139 -19.79 -5.43 -0.15
N ARG A 140 -20.93 -6.13 -0.15
CA ARG A 140 -21.94 -6.03 0.91
C ARG A 140 -21.66 -6.96 2.09
N ASP A 141 -20.80 -7.95 1.90
CA ASP A 141 -20.42 -8.86 2.98
C ASP A 141 -19.48 -8.15 3.96
N PHE A 142 -19.72 -8.37 5.25
CA PHE A 142 -19.01 -7.67 6.33
C PHE A 142 -17.51 -7.96 6.34
N ASP A 143 -17.10 -9.20 6.03
CA ASP A 143 -15.70 -9.60 5.93
C ASP A 143 -14.94 -8.75 4.90
N VAL A 144 -15.52 -8.53 3.72
CA VAL A 144 -14.88 -7.73 2.66
C VAL A 144 -14.83 -6.24 3.01
N GLN A 145 -15.87 -5.70 3.65
CA GLN A 145 -15.86 -4.31 4.14
C GLN A 145 -14.74 -4.11 5.18
N CYS A 146 -14.58 -5.04 6.11
CA CYS A 146 -13.47 -5.04 7.06
C CYS A 146 -12.11 -5.13 6.34
N GLY A 147 -11.99 -5.94 5.29
CA GLY A 147 -10.77 -6.02 4.47
C GLY A 147 -10.44 -4.70 3.78
N LEU A 148 -11.43 -4.03 3.21
CA LEU A 148 -11.27 -2.71 2.58
C LEU A 148 -10.92 -1.63 3.60
N LEU A 149 -11.52 -1.67 4.80
CA LEU A 149 -11.18 -0.76 5.89
C LEU A 149 -9.73 -1.00 6.37
N ALA A 150 -9.32 -2.26 6.48
CA ALA A 150 -7.96 -2.64 6.88
C ALA A 150 -6.92 -2.11 5.88
N ILE A 151 -7.09 -2.33 4.58
CA ILE A 151 -6.14 -1.83 3.57
C ILE A 151 -6.13 -0.30 3.52
N SER A 152 -7.29 0.35 3.61
CA SER A 152 -7.39 1.81 3.67
C SER A 152 -6.63 2.36 4.87
N THR A 153 -6.76 1.72 6.04
CA THR A 153 -6.07 2.12 7.27
C THR A 153 -4.57 1.88 7.17
N ALA A 154 -4.12 0.77 6.56
CA ALA A 154 -2.70 0.51 6.31
C ALA A 154 -2.07 1.58 5.39
N ILE A 155 -2.76 1.99 4.34
CA ILE A 155 -2.32 3.08 3.46
C ILE A 155 -2.26 4.40 4.25
N LEU A 156 -3.27 4.70 5.07
CA LEU A 156 -3.26 5.89 5.93
C LEU A 156 -2.09 5.87 6.91
N LEU A 157 -1.74 4.72 7.49
CA LEU A 157 -0.57 4.57 8.36
C LEU A 157 0.73 4.91 7.62
N LEU A 158 0.90 4.45 6.38
CA LEU A 158 2.07 4.82 5.58
C LEU A 158 2.12 6.33 5.30
N LEU A 159 0.99 6.92 4.93
CA LEU A 159 0.91 8.35 4.64
C LEU A 159 1.12 9.21 5.90
N PHE A 160 0.65 8.73 7.05
CA PHE A 160 0.76 9.40 8.34
C PHE A 160 2.18 9.27 8.94
N ALA A 161 2.84 8.12 8.74
CA ALA A 161 4.19 7.86 9.24
C ALA A 161 5.32 8.47 8.38
N ARG A 162 5.04 8.83 7.12
CA ARG A 162 6.04 9.49 6.27
C ARG A 162 6.37 10.88 6.83
N PRO A 163 7.64 11.19 7.08
CA PRO A 163 8.05 12.55 7.41
C PRO A 163 7.61 13.47 6.27
N ARG A 164 6.73 14.43 6.54
CA ARG A 164 6.49 15.56 5.63
C ARG A 164 7.77 16.37 5.56
N ALA A 165 8.67 16.01 4.64
CA ALA A 165 9.78 16.85 4.25
C ALA A 165 9.23 18.05 3.44
N SER A 166 9.52 19.24 3.95
CA SER A 166 9.48 20.55 3.29
C SER A 166 8.22 20.95 2.49
N GLN A 167 7.40 21.84 3.09
CA GLN A 167 6.64 22.96 2.47
C GLN A 167 5.27 23.22 3.09
N ALA A 168 4.82 22.45 4.10
CA ALA A 168 3.68 22.89 4.89
C ALA A 168 4.15 23.99 5.87
N ARG A 169 3.62 25.20 5.71
CA ARG A 169 3.63 26.32 6.69
C ARG A 169 3.78 25.77 8.12
N PRO A 170 4.59 26.39 9.00
CA PRO A 170 4.64 25.96 10.38
C PRO A 170 3.24 26.10 10.96
N VAL A 171 2.53 24.97 11.07
CA VAL A 171 1.24 24.90 11.76
C VAL A 171 1.55 25.34 13.19
N ALA A 172 0.99 26.47 13.62
CA ALA A 172 1.19 27.00 14.96
C ALA A 172 0.86 25.90 15.98
N GLY A 173 1.82 25.55 16.85
CA GLY A 173 1.68 24.48 17.81
C GLY A 173 3.03 24.02 18.36
N SER A 174 3.07 23.67 19.64
CA SER A 174 4.32 23.24 20.29
C SER A 174 4.80 21.90 19.72
N MET A 175 6.13 21.65 19.76
CA MET A 175 6.69 20.35 19.36
C MET A 175 6.09 19.18 20.16
N GLN A 176 5.70 19.42 21.42
CA GLN A 176 5.06 18.42 22.27
C GLN A 176 3.65 18.09 21.80
N GLU A 177 2.87 19.09 21.40
CA GLU A 177 1.53 18.92 20.85
C GLU A 177 1.56 18.15 19.53
N ARG A 178 2.50 18.47 18.63
CA ARG A 178 2.70 17.70 17.38
C ARG A 178 3.03 16.23 17.64
N ARG A 179 3.90 15.95 18.62
CA ARG A 179 4.23 14.58 19.02
C ARG A 179 3.03 13.84 19.62
N ARG A 180 2.21 14.52 20.42
CA ARG A 180 0.97 13.94 20.97
C ARG A 180 -0.04 13.63 19.87
N SER A 181 -0.29 14.56 18.95
CA SER A 181 -1.21 14.35 17.83
C SER A 181 -0.75 13.22 16.91
N PHE A 182 0.56 13.13 16.63
CA PHE A 182 1.12 11.98 15.92
C PHE A 182 0.90 10.68 16.70
N TYR A 183 1.23 10.64 17.99
CA TYR A 183 1.10 9.44 18.81
C TYR A 183 -0.35 8.93 18.86
N TYR A 184 -1.31 9.80 19.20
CA TYR A 184 -2.71 9.41 19.30
C TYR A 184 -3.31 9.05 17.94
N GLY A 185 -2.96 9.80 16.89
CA GLY A 185 -3.41 9.50 15.52
C GLY A 185 -2.88 8.15 15.03
N HIS A 186 -1.58 7.89 15.22
CA HIS A 186 -0.97 6.61 14.86
C HIS A 186 -1.57 5.45 15.66
N LEU A 187 -1.72 5.61 16.99
CA LEU A 187 -2.32 4.60 17.85
C LEU A 187 -3.76 4.27 17.44
N PHE A 188 -4.57 5.30 17.15
CA PHE A 188 -5.93 5.13 16.67
C PHE A 188 -5.98 4.31 15.37
N LEU A 189 -5.14 4.66 14.39
CA LEU A 189 -5.06 3.94 13.11
C LEU A 189 -4.61 2.48 13.32
N VAL A 190 -3.65 2.22 14.21
CA VAL A 190 -3.23 0.84 14.54
C VAL A 190 -4.39 0.04 15.16
N ILE A 191 -5.15 0.64 16.08
CA ILE A 191 -6.32 -0.02 16.70
C ILE A 191 -7.36 -0.35 15.64
N VAL A 192 -7.69 0.59 14.74
CA VAL A 192 -8.65 0.37 13.65
C VAL A 192 -8.16 -0.72 12.70
N LEU A 193 -6.86 -0.74 12.36
CA LEU A 193 -6.27 -1.77 11.52
C LEU A 193 -6.39 -3.15 12.16
N CYS A 194 -6.02 -3.29 13.44
CA CYS A 194 -6.08 -4.56 14.16
C CYS A 194 -7.53 -5.06 14.32
N ALA A 195 -8.48 -4.17 14.64
CA ALA A 195 -9.89 -4.53 14.76
C ALA A 195 -10.47 -4.98 13.41
N SER A 196 -10.15 -4.26 12.33
CA SER A 196 -10.58 -4.60 10.98
C SER A 196 -9.99 -5.92 10.52
N ALA A 197 -8.71 -6.18 10.79
CA ALA A 197 -8.06 -7.44 10.47
C ALA A 197 -8.64 -8.63 11.26
N TYR A 198 -8.99 -8.42 12.54
CA TYR A 198 -9.66 -9.43 13.36
C TYR A 198 -11.05 -9.80 12.80
N ALA A 199 -11.81 -8.80 12.36
CA ALA A 199 -13.15 -8.99 11.81
C ALA A 199 -13.15 -9.52 10.36
N HIS A 200 -12.08 -9.28 9.60
CA HIS A 200 -11.97 -9.70 8.19
C HIS A 200 -11.87 -11.22 8.02
N VAL A 201 -11.08 -11.92 8.84
CA VAL A 201 -10.79 -13.35 8.62
C VAL A 201 -10.42 -14.09 9.91
N ALA A 202 -11.00 -15.28 10.11
CA ALA A 202 -10.81 -16.08 11.32
C ALA A 202 -9.34 -16.44 11.59
N GLN A 203 -8.58 -16.70 10.53
CA GLN A 203 -7.16 -17.04 10.59
C GLN A 203 -6.32 -15.89 11.17
N ALA A 204 -6.71 -14.64 10.96
CA ALA A 204 -5.99 -13.47 11.48
C ALA A 204 -6.29 -13.20 12.96
N GLN A 205 -7.43 -13.68 13.48
CA GLN A 205 -7.91 -13.37 14.83
C GLN A 205 -6.89 -13.74 15.91
N LYS A 206 -6.32 -14.95 15.82
CA LYS A 206 -5.30 -15.43 16.76
C LYS A 206 -4.10 -14.48 16.84
N PHE A 207 -3.62 -14.00 15.69
CA PHE A 207 -2.47 -13.10 15.63
C PHE A 207 -2.83 -11.71 16.16
N MET A 208 -4.02 -11.20 15.89
CA MET A 208 -4.48 -9.92 16.42
C MET A 208 -4.62 -9.96 17.95
N LEU A 209 -5.13 -11.07 18.51
CA LEU A 209 -5.21 -11.28 19.96
C LEU A 209 -3.82 -11.40 20.59
N GLN A 210 -2.89 -12.10 19.96
CA GLN A 210 -1.50 -12.18 20.43
C GLN A 210 -0.82 -10.81 20.44
N ALA A 211 -0.99 -10.02 19.38
CA ALA A 211 -0.45 -8.66 19.30
C ALA A 211 -1.06 -7.74 20.37
N GLY A 212 -2.38 -7.82 20.57
CA GLY A 212 -3.09 -7.08 21.62
C GLY A 212 -2.59 -7.47 23.02
N GLY A 213 -2.47 -8.77 23.30
CA GLY A 213 -1.95 -9.28 24.57
C GLY A 213 -0.53 -8.83 24.85
N ALA A 214 0.37 -8.90 23.86
CA ALA A 214 1.75 -8.42 23.99
C ALA A 214 1.81 -6.91 24.27
N SER A 215 0.96 -6.13 23.60
CA SER A 215 0.87 -4.68 23.81
C SER A 215 0.40 -4.33 25.23
N LEU A 216 -0.63 -5.02 25.73
CA LEU A 216 -1.15 -4.84 27.10
C LEU A 216 -0.11 -5.20 28.15
N LEU A 217 0.59 -6.33 27.99
CA LEU A 217 1.67 -6.75 28.89
C LEU A 217 2.80 -5.72 28.92
N ASN A 218 3.24 -5.24 27.75
CA ASN A 218 4.26 -4.21 27.65
C ASN A 218 3.83 -2.90 28.35
N GLY A 219 2.57 -2.50 28.17
CA GLY A 219 1.99 -1.34 28.84
C GLY A 219 1.97 -1.49 30.37
N ALA A 220 1.52 -2.66 30.85
CA ALA A 220 1.47 -2.96 32.29
C ALA A 220 2.86 -2.97 32.93
N CYS A 221 3.84 -3.61 32.30
CA CYS A 221 5.24 -3.62 32.75
C CYS A 221 5.82 -2.20 32.78
N SER A 222 5.60 -1.42 31.73
CA SER A 222 6.07 -0.03 31.65
C SER A 222 5.48 0.83 32.77
N PHE A 223 4.17 0.71 33.00
CA PHE A 223 3.48 1.42 34.08
C PHE A 223 4.01 1.03 35.47
N ALA A 224 4.20 -0.27 35.72
CA ALA A 224 4.75 -0.77 36.97
C ALA A 224 6.18 -0.24 37.22
N MET A 225 7.03 -0.22 36.19
CA MET A 225 8.40 0.30 36.26
C MET A 225 8.43 1.80 36.59
N VAL A 226 7.58 2.61 35.94
CA VAL A 226 7.49 4.06 36.24
C VAL A 226 7.01 4.30 37.68
N ARG A 227 5.99 3.55 38.12
CA ARG A 227 5.44 3.67 39.48
C ARG A 227 6.44 3.22 40.55
N TRP A 228 7.30 2.26 40.25
CA TRP A 228 8.36 1.80 41.16
C TRP A 228 9.56 2.76 41.19
N GLY A 229 9.96 3.29 40.03
CA GLY A 229 11.07 4.24 39.92
C GLY A 229 10.81 5.60 40.60
N GLY A 230 9.55 6.06 40.62
CA GLY A 230 9.16 7.29 41.32
C GLY A 230 8.95 7.16 42.84
N ARG A 231 9.22 5.98 43.43
CA ARG A 231 9.16 5.75 44.89
C ARG A 231 10.54 5.74 45.56
N LYS A 232 11.62 6.05 44.83
CA LYS A 232 12.96 6.33 45.36
C LYS A 232 13.17 7.83 45.43
#